data_AF-A0A970K4B3-F1
#
_entry.id   AF-A0A970K4B3-F1
#
_cell.length_a   1.000
_cell.length_b   1.000
_cell.length_c   1.000
_cell.angle_alpha   90.00
_cell.angle_beta   90.00
_cell.angle_gamma   90.00
#
_symmetry.space_group_name_H-M   'P 1'
#
loop_
_entity.id
_entity.type
_entity.pdbx_description
1 polymer ?
#
loop_
_entity_poly.entity_id
_entity_poly.type
_entity_poly.pdbx_seq_one_letter_code
_entity_poly.pdbx_strand_id
1 'polypeptide(L)'
;MPPQPPFGQPPYEQKSKLAAGLLGIFLGGLGIHNFYLGYQSRGLIQLLVSLLTCGIGAVPMSIWGLIEGIQILTGSISVDANNVPLKD
;
A
#
# COMPACT_ATOMS: atom_id res chain seq x y z
N MET A 1 -2.30 4.19 19.77
CA MET A 1 -3.77 4.03 19.71
C MET A 1 -4.21 4.56 18.35
N PRO A 2 -5.07 3.86 17.60
CA PRO A 2 -5.64 4.41 16.37
C PRO A 2 -6.34 5.74 16.71
N PRO A 3 -6.32 6.74 15.82
CA PRO A 3 -7.11 7.96 16.01
C PRO A 3 -8.57 7.55 16.25
N GLN A 4 -9.19 8.08 17.32
CA GLN A 4 -10.59 7.77 17.61
C GLN A 4 -11.45 8.36 16.48
N PRO A 5 -12.39 7.60 15.91
CA PRO A 5 -13.32 8.14 14.93
C PRO A 5 -14.10 9.30 15.58
N PRO A 6 -14.35 10.40 14.85
CA PRO A 6 -15.33 11.40 15.25
C PRO A 6 -16.66 10.73 15.62
N PHE A 7 -17.32 11.24 16.67
CA PHE A 7 -18.59 10.68 17.15
C PHE A 7 -19.57 10.45 15.99
N GLY A 8 -19.97 9.19 15.78
CA GLY A 8 -20.90 8.79 14.72
C GLY A 8 -20.25 8.18 13.47
N GLN A 9 -18.92 8.11 13.37
CA GLN A 9 -18.24 7.37 12.31
C GLN A 9 -17.95 5.92 12.73
N PRO A 10 -18.11 4.95 11.81
CA PRO A 10 -17.72 3.57 12.08
C PRO A 10 -16.23 3.50 12.48
N PRO A 11 -15.82 2.53 13.31
CA PRO A 11 -14.42 2.34 13.68
C PRO A 11 -13.52 2.32 12.43
N TYR A 12 -12.36 2.98 12.49
CA TYR A 12 -11.37 2.86 11.44
C TYR A 12 -11.01 1.38 11.25
N GLU A 13 -11.37 0.82 10.10
CA GLU A 13 -11.14 -0.58 9.80
C GLU A 13 -9.64 -0.83 9.58
N GLN A 14 -9.05 -1.65 10.44
CA GLN A 14 -7.65 -2.01 10.32
C GLN A 14 -7.44 -2.90 9.10
N LYS A 15 -6.57 -2.45 8.19
CA LYS A 15 -6.18 -3.20 7.00
C LYS A 15 -5.19 -4.31 7.37
N SER A 16 -5.24 -5.42 6.64
CA SER A 16 -4.33 -6.55 6.89
C SER A 16 -2.94 -6.28 6.31
N LYS A 17 -1.94 -6.37 7.19
CA LYS A 17 -0.51 -6.27 6.87
C LYS A 17 -0.08 -7.39 5.94
N LEU A 18 -0.50 -8.63 6.21
CA LEU A 18 -0.22 -9.75 5.32
C LEU A 18 -0.81 -9.53 3.92
N ALA A 19 -2.07 -9.09 3.83
CA ALA A 19 -2.68 -8.78 2.53
C ALA A 19 -1.91 -7.68 1.79
N ALA A 20 -1.59 -6.57 2.48
CA ALA A 20 -0.83 -5.47 1.91
C ALA A 20 0.59 -5.88 1.45
N GLY A 21 1.28 -6.70 2.24
CA GLY A 21 2.61 -7.21 1.92
C GLY A 21 2.60 -8.17 0.72
N LEU A 22 1.66 -9.13 0.69
CA LEU A 22 1.48 -10.05 -0.43
C LEU A 22 1.09 -9.31 -1.72
N LEU A 23 0.19 -8.33 -1.63
CA LEU A 23 -0.16 -7.45 -2.76
C LEU A 23 1.07 -6.70 -3.27
N GLY A 24 1.97 -6.26 -2.39
CA GLY A 24 3.22 -5.60 -2.77
C GLY A 24 4.20 -6.54 -3.47
N ILE A 25 4.29 -7.80 -3.03
CA ILE A 25 5.18 -8.79 -3.64
C ILE A 25 4.67 -9.22 -5.02
N PHE A 26 3.39 -9.59 -5.13
CA PHE A 26 2.85 -10.16 -6.37
C PHE A 26 2.40 -9.08 -7.37
N LEU A 27 1.84 -7.96 -6.89
CA LEU A 27 1.26 -6.89 -7.71
C LEU A 27 1.96 -5.54 -7.49
N GLY A 28 3.18 -5.54 -6.93
CA GLY A 28 3.95 -4.33 -6.62
C GLY A 28 4.24 -3.44 -7.81
N GLY A 29 4.40 -4.01 -9.00
CA GLY A 29 4.62 -3.26 -10.25
C GLY A 29 3.42 -2.42 -10.69
N LEU A 30 2.23 -2.74 -10.19
CA LEU A 30 0.99 -1.99 -10.43
C LEU A 30 0.67 -0.99 -9.32
N GLY A 31 1.34 -1.09 -8.15
CA GLY A 31 1.11 -0.21 -7.00
C GLY A 31 -0.20 -0.48 -6.24
N ILE A 32 -0.79 -1.67 -6.39
CA ILE A 32 -2.10 -2.01 -5.79
C ILE A 32 -2.03 -2.07 -4.25
N HIS A 33 -0.89 -2.44 -3.66
CA HIS A 33 -0.70 -2.38 -2.21
C HIS A 33 -0.76 -0.95 -1.66
N ASN A 34 -0.29 0.05 -2.42
CA ASN A 34 -0.40 1.46 -2.05
C ASN A 34 -1.86 1.92 -2.09
N PHE A 35 -2.65 1.50 -3.08
CA PHE A 35 -4.10 1.73 -3.09
C PHE A 35 -4.80 1.04 -1.91
N TYR A 36 -4.40 -0.21 -1.60
CA TYR A 36 -4.96 -0.95 -0.49
C TYR A 36 -4.74 -0.22 0.83
N LEU A 37 -3.54 0.34 1.06
CA LEU A 37 -3.18 1.13 2.24
C LEU A 37 -3.72 2.58 2.25
N GLY A 38 -4.47 2.99 1.22
CA GLY A 38 -5.01 4.34 1.10
C GLY A 38 -4.02 5.38 0.58
N TYR A 39 -2.80 4.99 0.20
CA TYR A 39 -1.82 5.83 -0.48
C TYR A 39 -2.15 6.01 -1.96
N GLN A 40 -3.32 6.59 -2.24
CA GLN A 40 -3.87 6.71 -3.59
C GLN A 40 -2.95 7.51 -4.53
N SER A 41 -2.29 8.57 -4.05
CA SER A 41 -1.31 9.32 -4.87
C SER A 41 -0.09 8.47 -5.25
N ARG A 42 0.42 7.63 -4.34
CA ARG A 42 1.60 6.78 -4.62
C ARG A 42 1.24 5.67 -5.61
N GLY A 43 0.11 5.00 -5.38
CA GLY A 43 -0.42 4.00 -6.31
C GLY A 43 -0.73 4.58 -7.69
N LEU A 44 -1.28 5.80 -7.75
CA LEU A 44 -1.60 6.47 -9.02
C LEU A 44 -0.35 6.83 -9.79
N ILE A 45 0.72 7.31 -9.14
CA ILE A 45 2.01 7.56 -9.79
C ILE A 45 2.58 6.26 -10.35
N GLN A 46 2.53 5.16 -9.58
CA GLN A 46 2.94 3.83 -10.04
C GLN A 46 2.18 3.39 -11.28
N LEU A 47 0.86 3.52 -11.26
CA LEU A 47 -0.01 3.17 -12.39
C LEU A 47 0.27 4.04 -13.61
N LEU A 48 0.35 5.36 -13.44
CA LEU A 48 0.58 6.31 -14.53
C LEU A 48 1.96 6.11 -15.16
N VAL A 49 3.00 5.89 -14.37
CA VAL A 49 4.35 5.61 -14.90
C VAL A 49 4.36 4.29 -15.68
N SER A 50 3.80 3.22 -15.11
CA SER A 50 3.71 1.94 -15.80
C SER A 50 2.89 2.04 -17.09
N LEU A 51 1.81 2.82 -17.12
CA LEU A 51 0.95 2.98 -18.29
C LEU A 51 1.53 3.91 -19.36
N LEU A 52 2.05 5.09 -18.97
CA LEU A 52 2.63 6.09 -19.88
C LEU A 52 3.94 5.61 -20.50
N THR A 53 4.67 4.73 -19.83
CA THR A 53 5.90 4.12 -20.36
C THR A 53 5.61 2.82 -21.14
N CYS A 54 4.36 2.56 -21.54
CA CYS A 54 3.93 1.33 -22.23
C CYS A 54 4.41 0.03 -21.53
N GLY A 55 4.41 0.00 -20.19
CA GLY A 55 4.84 -1.14 -19.39
C GLY A 55 6.35 -1.25 -19.17
N ILE A 56 7.19 -0.43 -19.81
CA ILE A 56 8.65 -0.44 -19.56
C ILE A 56 8.96 0.04 -18.13
N GLY A 57 8.16 0.99 -17.62
CA GLY A 57 8.23 1.46 -16.23
C GLY A 57 7.81 0.42 -15.19
N ALA A 58 7.21 -0.71 -15.60
CA ALA A 58 6.75 -1.73 -14.66
C ALA A 58 7.91 -2.49 -14.00
N VAL A 59 9.08 -2.56 -14.63
CA VAL A 59 10.27 -3.24 -14.08
C VAL A 59 10.85 -2.52 -12.86
N PRO A 60 11.18 -1.21 -12.90
CA PRO A 60 11.62 -0.50 -11.70
C PRO A 60 10.51 -0.41 -10.64
N MET A 61 9.24 -0.32 -11.07
CA MET A 61 8.11 -0.26 -10.15
C MET A 61 7.84 -1.58 -9.43
N SER A 62 8.11 -2.73 -10.05
CA SER A 62 7.97 -4.03 -9.40
C SER A 62 9.03 -4.23 -8.33
N ILE A 63 10.25 -3.75 -8.56
CA ILE A 63 11.32 -3.73 -7.55
C ILE A 63 10.93 -2.82 -6.37
N TRP A 64 10.42 -1.62 -6.66
CA TRP A 64 9.91 -0.72 -5.62
C TRP A 64 8.80 -1.37 -4.79
N GLY A 65 7.80 -1.96 -5.47
CA GLY A 65 6.69 -2.63 -4.81
C GLY A 65 7.09 -3.86 -3.99
N LEU A 66 8.10 -4.62 -4.44
CA LEU A 66 8.69 -5.73 -3.69
C LEU A 66 9.35 -5.24 -2.39
N ILE A 67 10.13 -4.16 -2.47
CA ILE A 67 10.79 -3.54 -1.31
C ILE A 67 9.75 -3.03 -0.30
N GLU A 68 8.68 -2.38 -0.77
CA GLU A 68 7.58 -1.96 0.11
C GLU A 68 6.81 -3.16 0.68
N GLY A 69 6.54 -4.19 -0.13
CA GLY A 69 5.89 -5.42 0.31
C GLY A 69 6.66 -6.10 1.45
N ILE A 70 7.98 -6.22 1.32
CA ILE A 70 8.85 -6.76 2.37
C ILE A 70 8.84 -5.84 3.60
N GLN A 71 8.95 -4.53 3.44
CA GLN A 71 8.88 -3.58 4.55
C GLN A 71 7.55 -3.63 5.31
N ILE A 72 6.43 -3.85 4.62
CA ILE A 72 5.13 -4.06 5.23
C ILE A 72 5.15 -5.35 6.05
N LEU A 73 5.67 -6.46 5.51
CA LEU A 73 5.73 -7.74 6.21
C LEU A 73 6.67 -7.70 7.43
N THR A 74 7.83 -7.05 7.31
CA THR A 74 8.79 -6.87 8.41
C THR A 74 8.32 -5.85 9.45
N GLY A 75 7.20 -5.14 9.20
CA GLY A 75 6.65 -4.14 10.11
C GLY A 75 7.37 -2.79 10.08
N SER A 76 8.28 -2.58 9.12
CA SER A 76 8.86 -1.26 8.86
C SER A 76 7.79 -0.28 8.37
N ILE A 77 6.81 -0.78 7.60
CA ILE A 77 5.56 -0.07 7.27
C ILE A 77 4.43 -0.75 8.02
N SER A 78 3.99 -0.13 9.12
CA SER A 78 2.97 -0.68 10.02
C SER A 78 1.71 0.18 10.11
N VAL A 79 1.61 1.24 9.31
CA VAL A 79 0.49 2.18 9.31
C VAL A 79 -0.03 2.41 7.89
N ASP A 80 -1.32 2.69 7.78
CA ASP A 80 -1.98 3.12 6.54
C ASP A 80 -1.91 4.66 6.35
N ALA A 81 -2.47 5.17 5.25
CA ALA A 81 -2.51 6.60 4.95
C ALA A 81 -3.31 7.45 5.98
N ASN A 82 -4.17 6.82 6.78
CA ASN A 82 -4.96 7.44 7.83
C ASN A 82 -4.30 7.34 9.22
N ASN A 83 -3.03 6.92 9.29
CA ASN A 83 -2.32 6.62 10.53
C ASN A 83 -2.97 5.49 11.36
N VAL A 84 -3.71 4.60 10.71
CA VAL A 84 -4.31 3.43 11.35
C VAL A 84 -3.30 2.28 11.28
N PRO A 85 -2.94 1.68 12.42
CA PRO A 85 -2.01 0.55 12.44
C PRO A 85 -2.60 -0.67 11.75
N LEU A 86 -1.77 -1.34 10.96
CA LEU A 86 -2.12 -2.56 10.24
C LEU A 86 -2.27 -3.72 11.22
N LYS A 87 -3.24 -4.58 10.92
CA LYS A 87 -3.47 -5.83 11.64
C LYS A 87 -2.59 -6.93 11.03
N ASP A 88 -1.91 -7.72 11.85
CA ASP A 88 -1.19 -8.92 11.38
C ASP A 88 -2.13 -9.90 10.66
#